data_AF-A0A484CF13-F1
#
_entry.id   AF-A0A484CF13-F1
#
_cell.length_a   1.000
_cell.length_b   1.000
_cell.length_c   1.000
_cell.angle_alpha   90.00
_cell.angle_beta   90.00
_cell.angle_gamma   90.00
#
_symmetry.space_group_name_H-M   'P 1'
#
loop_
_entity.id
_entity.type
_entity.pdbx_description
1 polymer ?
#
loop_
_entity_poly.entity_id
_entity_poly.type
_entity_poly.pdbx_seq_one_letter_code
_entity_poly.pdbx_strand_id
1 'polypeptide(L)'
;MPVGGSALFSGFRVLGLYSGHVPHALRYHQKHREFYVVTAVGRSFHTYNVNRLGIVAVSNSLPDDISCMAADRMLVFAAAGRDISAFARNKEARKLYLKNTVLII
;
A
#
# COMPACT_ATOMS: atom_id res chain seq x y z
N MET A 1 -12.70 -22.99 -7.03
CA MET A 1 -13.44 -22.56 -8.23
C MET A 1 -12.96 -21.15 -8.57
N PRO A 2 -12.61 -20.81 -9.82
CA PRO A 2 -12.21 -19.44 -10.12
C PRO A 2 -13.47 -18.57 -9.98
N VAL A 3 -13.41 -17.62 -9.05
CA VAL A 3 -14.47 -16.65 -8.83
C VAL A 3 -14.62 -15.84 -10.13
N GLY A 4 -15.83 -15.81 -10.71
CA GLY A 4 -16.07 -15.37 -12.09
C GLY A 4 -15.38 -14.06 -12.47
N GLY A 5 -14.47 -14.13 -13.43
CA GLY A 5 -13.77 -12.99 -14.04
C GLY A 5 -13.86 -13.06 -15.56
N SER A 6 -13.53 -11.96 -16.25
CA SER A 6 -13.49 -11.95 -17.71
C SER A 6 -12.41 -12.91 -18.22
N ALA A 7 -12.72 -13.64 -19.30
CA ALA A 7 -11.78 -14.54 -19.96
C ALA A 7 -10.76 -13.80 -20.86
N LEU A 8 -11.01 -12.52 -21.17
CA LEU A 8 -10.18 -11.72 -22.08
C LEU A 8 -9.56 -10.50 -21.40
N PHE A 9 -10.26 -9.89 -20.44
CA PHE A 9 -9.83 -8.65 -19.79
C PHE A 9 -9.40 -8.91 -18.35
N SER A 10 -8.26 -8.34 -17.97
CA SER A 10 -7.82 -8.26 -16.59
C SER A 10 -7.78 -6.81 -16.15
N GLY A 11 -8.24 -6.52 -14.94
CA GLY A 11 -8.19 -5.18 -14.38
C GLY A 11 -6.75 -4.69 -14.29
N PHE A 12 -6.52 -3.46 -14.74
CA PHE A 12 -5.27 -2.74 -14.55
C PHE A 12 -5.46 -1.55 -13.61
N ARG A 13 -4.38 -0.86 -13.28
CA ARG A 13 -4.37 0.25 -12.33
C ARG A 13 -5.23 1.42 -12.83
N VAL A 14 -5.99 2.02 -11.92
CA VAL A 14 -6.73 3.27 -12.19
C VAL A 14 -5.74 4.41 -12.35
N LEU A 15 -6.01 5.33 -13.26
CA LEU A 15 -5.21 6.52 -13.53
C LEU A 15 -5.89 7.78 -12.98
N GLY A 16 -5.11 8.83 -12.73
CA GLY A 16 -5.61 10.13 -12.26
C GLY A 16 -5.93 10.20 -10.76
N LEU A 17 -5.76 9.10 -10.02
CA LEU A 17 -5.89 9.07 -8.56
C LEU A 17 -4.51 9.22 -7.91
N TYR A 18 -4.37 10.24 -7.06
CA TYR A 18 -3.12 10.56 -6.37
C TYR A 18 -3.20 10.31 -4.86
N SER A 19 -4.34 10.59 -4.23
CA SER A 19 -4.53 10.47 -2.79
C SER A 19 -6.01 10.30 -2.46
N GLY A 20 -6.26 9.61 -1.33
CA GLY A 20 -7.57 9.55 -0.68
C GLY A 20 -7.57 10.27 0.67
N HIS A 21 -8.56 9.94 1.50
CA HIS A 21 -8.77 10.53 2.83
C HIS A 21 -7.84 9.99 3.94
N VAL A 22 -7.14 8.89 3.69
CA VAL A 22 -6.24 8.25 4.66
C VAL A 22 -4.94 9.05 4.77
N PRO A 23 -4.45 9.35 6.00
CA PRO A 23 -3.19 10.03 6.20
C PRO A 23 -2.01 9.35 5.50
N HIS A 24 -1.14 10.16 4.90
CA HIS A 24 0.05 9.67 4.21
C HIS A 24 1.12 9.21 5.19
N ALA A 25 1.85 8.15 4.84
CA ALA A 25 3.02 7.72 5.58
C ALA A 25 4.29 8.24 4.91
N LEU A 26 5.11 8.96 5.67
CA LEU A 26 6.42 9.44 5.21
C LEU A 26 7.49 8.43 5.63
N ARG A 27 8.43 8.13 4.73
CA ARG A 27 9.59 7.29 5.06
C ARG A 27 10.87 7.84 4.45
N TYR A 28 11.98 7.61 5.14
CA TYR A 28 13.31 7.96 4.65
C TYR A 28 14.08 6.70 4.27
N HIS A 29 14.58 6.64 3.03
CA HIS A 29 15.40 5.53 2.58
C HIS A 29 16.89 5.86 2.68
N GLN A 30 17.56 5.27 3.67
CA GLN A 30 18.96 5.61 4.00
C GLN A 30 19.95 5.44 2.84
N LYS A 31 19.82 4.39 2.03
CA LYS A 31 20.75 4.14 0.90
C LYS A 31 20.63 5.20 -0.20
N HIS A 32 19.40 5.62 -0.51
CA HIS A 32 19.14 6.63 -1.54
C HIS A 32 19.28 8.05 -0.99
N ARG A 33 19.20 8.22 0.33
CA ARG A 33 19.14 9.52 1.03
C ARG A 33 17.96 10.37 0.56
N GLU A 34 16.82 9.72 0.34
CA GLU A 34 15.61 10.34 -0.18
C GLU A 34 14.40 10.05 0.71
N PHE A 35 13.45 10.99 0.71
CA PHE A 35 12.13 10.79 1.29
C PHE A 35 11.18 10.22 0.24
N TYR A 36 10.33 9.32 0.71
CA TYR A 36 9.20 8.79 -0.04
C TYR A 36 7.93 9.02 0.75
N VAL A 37 6.86 9.37 0.05
CA VAL A 37 5.52 9.47 0.61
C VAL A 37 4.68 8.32 0.09
N VAL A 38 3.96 7.67 0.99
CA VAL A 38 3.05 6.57 0.70
C VAL A 38 1.63 7.04 0.94
N THR A 39 0.77 6.87 -0.06
CA THR A 39 -0.61 7.35 -0.04
C THR A 39 -1.58 6.23 -0.43
N ALA A 40 -2.67 6.12 0.32
CA ALA A 40 -3.72 5.15 0.03
C ALA A 40 -4.61 5.67 -1.09
N VAL A 41 -4.97 4.77 -1.99
CA VAL A 41 -5.86 4.99 -3.14
C VAL A 41 -6.81 3.79 -3.18
N GLY A 42 -7.91 3.91 -2.44
CA GLY A 42 -8.87 2.82 -2.22
C GLY A 42 -8.17 1.58 -1.64
N ARG A 43 -8.18 0.48 -2.41
CA ARG A 43 -7.63 -0.82 -2.03
C ARG A 43 -6.14 -0.99 -2.29
N SER A 44 -5.42 0.05 -2.73
CA SER A 44 -3.99 -0.01 -3.02
C SER A 44 -3.30 1.24 -2.54
N PHE A 45 -1.97 1.22 -2.42
CA PHE A 45 -1.21 2.41 -2.10
C PHE A 45 -0.14 2.69 -3.16
N HIS A 46 0.15 3.98 -3.32
CA HIS A 46 1.15 4.50 -4.23
C HIS A 46 2.33 5.02 -3.41
N THR A 47 3.55 4.77 -3.89
CA THR A 47 4.79 5.31 -3.31
C THR A 47 5.39 6.32 -4.27
N TYR A 48 5.55 7.55 -3.81
CA TYR A 48 6.14 8.65 -4.57
C TYR A 48 7.49 9.04 -3.99
N ASN A 49 8.45 9.38 -4.86
CA ASN A 49 9.65 10.09 -4.45
C ASN A 49 9.28 11.55 -4.16
N VAL A 50 9.62 12.09 -2.99
CA VAL A 50 9.19 13.43 -2.57
C VAL A 50 9.85 14.55 -3.40
N ASN A 51 11.08 14.34 -3.87
CA ASN A 51 11.81 15.38 -4.61
C ASN A 51 11.21 15.66 -5.99
N ARG A 52 10.69 14.61 -6.67
CA ARG A 52 10.14 14.72 -8.03
C ARG A 52 8.64 14.49 -8.12
N LEU A 53 8.01 14.03 -7.03
CA LEU A 53 6.63 13.54 -6.99
C LEU A 53 6.32 12.48 -8.08
N GLY A 54 7.35 11.76 -8.52
CA GLY A 54 7.21 10.65 -9.46
C GLY A 54 6.78 9.37 -8.74
N ILE A 55 5.86 8.62 -9.35
CA ILE A 55 5.47 7.29 -8.87
C ILE A 55 6.69 6.36 -8.99
N VAL A 56 7.09 5.77 -7.87
CA VAL A 56 8.18 4.80 -7.79
C VAL A 56 7.63 3.38 -7.76
N ALA A 57 6.45 3.21 -7.17
CA ALA A 57 5.77 1.92 -7.13
C ALA A 57 4.29 2.06 -6.77
N VAL A 58 3.53 1.01 -7.10
CA VAL A 58 2.13 0.85 -6.71
C VAL A 58 1.93 -0.58 -6.20
N SER A 59 1.28 -0.73 -5.05
CA SER A 59 1.00 -2.03 -4.45
C SER A 59 0.03 -2.86 -5.29
N ASN A 60 -0.14 -4.13 -4.94
CA ASN A 60 -1.30 -4.89 -5.38
C ASN A 60 -2.56 -4.39 -4.66
N SER A 61 -3.73 -4.65 -5.25
CA SER A 61 -5.00 -4.38 -4.61
C SER A 61 -5.24 -5.36 -3.46
N LEU A 62 -5.61 -4.82 -2.31
CA LEU A 62 -6.11 -5.55 -1.15
C LEU A 62 -7.59 -5.93 -1.35
N PRO A 63 -8.13 -6.83 -0.52
CA PRO A 63 -9.53 -7.24 -0.62
C PRO A 63 -10.51 -6.09 -0.36
N ASP A 64 -10.14 -5.15 0.50
CA ASP A 64 -10.98 -4.03 0.99
C ASP A 64 -10.21 -2.71 0.93
N ASP A 65 -10.89 -1.58 1.15
CA ASP A 65 -10.28 -0.26 1.16
C ASP A 65 -9.30 -0.11 2.33
N ILE A 66 -8.17 0.53 2.05
CA ILE A 66 -7.17 0.83 3.07
C ILE A 66 -7.76 1.87 4.01
N SER A 67 -7.74 1.56 5.31
CA SER A 67 -8.29 2.42 6.36
C SER A 67 -7.21 3.11 7.19
N CYS A 68 -6.04 2.48 7.34
CA CYS A 68 -4.88 3.07 7.96
C CYS A 68 -3.58 2.54 7.34
N MET A 69 -2.52 3.33 7.45
CA MET A 69 -1.19 2.96 6.98
C MET A 69 -0.12 3.50 7.91
N ALA A 70 1.00 2.80 7.93
CA ALA A 70 2.23 3.25 8.56
C ALA A 70 3.42 2.70 7.75
N ALA A 71 4.57 3.33 7.86
CA ALA A 71 5.77 2.88 7.17
C ALA A 71 6.99 3.02 8.06
N ASP A 72 7.89 2.05 7.95
CA ASP A 72 9.21 2.12 8.55
C ASP A 72 10.31 2.19 7.46
N ARG A 73 11.55 1.91 7.83
CA ARG A 73 12.70 1.94 6.91
C ARG A 73 12.57 0.95 5.74
N MET A 74 11.90 -0.18 5.94
CA MET A 74 11.87 -1.30 4.99
C MET A 74 10.48 -1.69 4.51
N LEU A 75 9.46 -1.51 5.35
CA LEU A 75 8.12 -2.01 5.18
C LEU A 75 7.10 -0.88 5.14
N VAL A 76 6.04 -1.12 4.38
CA VAL A 76 4.79 -0.37 4.47
C VAL A 76 3.75 -1.32 5.07
N PHE A 77 3.02 -0.87 6.07
CA PHE A 77 1.90 -1.59 6.67
C PHE A 77 0.62 -0.92 6.22
N ALA A 78 -0.35 -1.72 5.77
CA ALA A 78 -1.68 -1.23 5.40
C ALA A 78 -2.74 -2.13 6.03
N ALA A 79 -3.73 -1.53 6.67
CA ALA A 79 -4.91 -2.24 7.17
C ALA A 79 -6.07 -2.10 6.19
N ALA A 80 -6.69 -3.22 5.85
CA ALA A 80 -7.86 -3.31 4.99
C ALA A 80 -8.84 -4.33 5.56
N GLY A 81 -10.05 -3.90 5.89
CA GLY A 81 -11.03 -4.73 6.59
C GLY A 81 -10.48 -5.22 7.95
N ARG A 82 -10.29 -6.53 8.09
CA ARG A 82 -9.78 -7.18 9.33
C ARG A 82 -8.32 -7.61 9.25
N ASP A 83 -7.67 -7.30 8.13
CA ASP A 83 -6.32 -7.77 7.83
C ASP A 83 -5.33 -6.61 7.83
N ILE A 84 -4.12 -6.88 8.34
CA ILE A 84 -2.98 -5.97 8.22
C ILE A 84 -1.93 -6.65 7.36
N SER A 85 -1.56 -6.03 6.25
CA SER A 85 -0.53 -6.56 5.35
C SER A 85 0.74 -5.71 5.42
N ALA A 86 1.88 -6.37 5.50
CA ALA A 86 3.20 -5.77 5.44
C ALA A 86 3.79 -5.96 4.04
N PHE A 87 4.29 -4.88 3.47
CA PHE A 87 4.78 -4.82 2.10
C PHE A 87 6.26 -4.47 2.08
N ALA A 88 7.08 -5.37 1.54
CA ALA A 88 8.49 -5.11 1.25
C ALA A 88 8.62 -4.79 -0.23
N ARG A 89 9.26 -3.65 -0.56
CA ARG A 89 9.43 -3.21 -1.95
C ARG A 89 8.09 -3.17 -2.73
N ASN A 90 7.00 -2.84 -2.03
CA ASN A 90 5.63 -2.76 -2.56
C ASN A 90 5.00 -4.08 -3.03
N LYS A 91 5.63 -5.22 -2.71
CA LYS A 91 5.02 -6.55 -2.80
C LYS A 91 4.63 -6.99 -1.40
N GLU A 92 3.46 -7.61 -1.29
CA GLU A 92 3.02 -8.16 -0.01
C GLU A 92 4.04 -9.21 0.44
N ALA A 93 4.65 -8.96 1.60
CA ALA A 93 5.68 -9.81 2.17
C ALA A 93 5.10 -10.72 3.25
N ARG A 94 4.18 -10.20 4.06
CA ARG A 94 3.46 -10.95 5.09
C ARG A 94 2.05 -10.40 5.28
N LYS A 95 1.09 -11.29 5.45
CA LYS A 95 -0.26 -10.97 5.88
C LYS A 95 -0.42 -11.34 7.35
N LEU A 96 -0.80 -10.38 8.18
CA LEU A 96 -1.08 -10.54 9.60
C LEU A 96 -2.59 -10.44 9.82
N TYR A 97 -3.15 -11.43 10.48
CA TYR A 97 -4.55 -11.41 10.90
C TYR A 97 -4.62 -10.82 12.30
N LEU A 98 -5.51 -9.85 12.52
CA LEU A 98 -5.81 -9.36 13.86
C LEU A 98 -6.45 -10.49 14.70
N LYS A 99 -5.62 -11.24 15.44
CA LYS A 99 -6.04 -12.11 16.54
C LYS A 99 -5.58 -11.46 17.84
N ASN A 100 -6.45 -10.65 18.45
CA ASN A 100 -6.28 -10.01 19.78
C ASN A 100 -4.96 -9.27 20.09
N THR A 101 -4.03 -9.15 19.13
CA THR A 101 -2.78 -8.44 19.29
C THR A 101 -2.91 -7.07 18.64
N VAL A 102 -2.97 -6.04 19.47
CA VAL A 102 -2.84 -4.66 19.04
C VAL A 102 -1.39 -4.46 18.59
N LEU A 103 -1.15 -4.48 17.28
CA LEU A 103 0.11 -3.99 16.72
C LEU A 103 0.00 -2.47 16.70
N ILE A 104 0.46 -1.81 17.77
CA ILE A 104 0.63 -0.35 17.75
C ILE A 104 1.80 -0.07 16.81
N ILE A 105 1.52 0.66 15.73
CA ILE A 105 2.51 1.13 14.76
C ILE A 105 2.95 2.54 15.12
#